data_AF-A0A849U0C9-F1
#
_entry.id   AF-A0A849U0C9-F1
#
_cell.length_a   1.000
_cell.length_b   1.000
_cell.length_c   1.000
_cell.angle_alpha   90.00
_cell.angle_beta   90.00
_cell.angle_gamma   90.00
#
_symmetry.space_group_name_H-M   'P 1'
#
loop_
_entity.id
_entity.type
_entity.pdbx_description
1 polymer ?
#
loop_
_entity_poly.entity_id
_entity_poly.type
_entity_poly.pdbx_seq_one_letter_code
_entity_poly.pdbx_strand_id
1 'polypeptide(L)'
;MKWLLWWLMLCAPFPYIATSAGWMTAELGRQPWLVYGLLRTSQGTSPLVHSGNALFTLIGFLGLYLLLGVLFVLLVSKIIGQGPASIDLPATHVPQGPGH
;
A
#
# COMPACT_ATOMS: atom_id res chain seq x y z
N MET A 1 3.18 -29.64 2.84
CA MET A 1 3.62 -28.34 3.39
C MET A 1 3.86 -27.26 2.32
N LYS A 2 4.51 -27.55 1.17
CA LYS A 2 4.80 -26.55 0.11
C LYS A 2 3.56 -25.88 -0.51
N TRP A 3 2.44 -26.60 -0.57
CA TRP A 3 1.16 -26.06 -1.05
C TRP A 3 0.61 -24.93 -0.18
N LEU A 4 0.67 -25.09 1.15
CA LEU A 4 0.22 -24.08 2.11
C LEU A 4 1.05 -22.79 2.01
N LEU A 5 2.37 -22.91 1.83
CA LEU A 5 3.26 -21.77 1.65
C LEU A 5 2.92 -20.98 0.37
N TRP A 6 2.54 -21.67 -0.71
CA TRP A 6 2.08 -21.03 -1.94
C TRP A 6 0.78 -20.23 -1.76
N TRP A 7 -0.20 -20.79 -1.04
CA TRP A 7 -1.44 -20.08 -0.69
C TRP A 7 -1.17 -18.85 0.17
N LEU A 8 -0.26 -18.96 1.15
CA LEU A 8 0.15 -17.82 1.98
C LEU A 8 0.80 -16.70 1.16
N MET A 9 1.65 -17.03 0.18
CA MET A 9 2.25 -16.04 -0.72
C MET A 9 1.19 -15.35 -1.58
N LEU A 10 0.20 -16.08 -2.09
CA LEU A 10 -0.91 -15.51 -2.87
C LEU A 10 -1.85 -14.65 -2.03
N CYS A 11 -1.93 -14.87 -0.71
CA CYS A 11 -2.73 -14.05 0.20
C CYS A 11 -2.08 -12.70 0.55
N ALA A 12 -0.78 -12.50 0.28
CA ALA A 12 -0.09 -11.24 0.60
C ALA A 12 -0.78 -9.94 0.09
N PRO A 13 -1.33 -9.87 -1.14
CA PRO A 13 -2.08 -8.69 -1.60
C PRO A 13 -3.50 -8.58 -1.04
N PHE A 14 -4.08 -9.65 -0.50
CA PHE A 14 -5.50 -9.70 -0.12
C PHE A 14 -5.88 -8.70 1.00
N PRO A 15 -5.10 -8.51 2.07
CA PRO A 15 -5.39 -7.50 3.10
C PRO A 15 -5.49 -6.08 2.54
N TYR A 16 -4.66 -5.73 1.56
CA TYR A 16 -4.70 -4.41 0.92
C TYR A 16 -6.02 -4.20 0.18
N ILE A 17 -6.44 -5.19 -0.62
CA ILE A 17 -7.69 -5.14 -1.38
C ILE A 17 -8.89 -5.05 -0.42
N ALA A 18 -8.91 -5.88 0.63
CA ALA A 18 -9.99 -5.87 1.62
C ALA A 18 -10.10 -4.52 2.33
N THR A 19 -8.96 -3.90 2.68
CA THR A 19 -8.93 -2.57 3.32
C THR A 19 -9.46 -1.49 2.38
N SER A 20 -9.01 -1.45 1.13
CA SER A 20 -9.50 -0.49 0.14
C SER A 20 -11.00 -0.66 -0.14
N ALA A 21 -11.47 -1.90 -0.27
CA ALA A 21 -12.89 -2.18 -0.48
C ALA A 21 -13.75 -1.79 0.72
N GLY A 22 -13.26 -2.01 1.95
CA GLY A 22 -13.93 -1.59 3.18
C GLY A 22 -14.12 -0.07 3.23
N TRP A 23 -13.05 0.68 2.92
CA TRP A 23 -13.12 2.15 2.81
C TRP A 23 -14.09 2.62 1.74
N MET A 24 -13.99 2.06 0.52
CA MET A 24 -14.91 2.38 -0.58
C MET A 24 -16.37 2.13 -0.20
N THR A 25 -16.65 1.02 0.49
CA THR A 25 -18.01 0.69 0.94
C THR A 25 -18.54 1.72 1.95
N ALA A 26 -17.70 2.13 2.91
CA ALA A 26 -18.08 3.13 3.90
C ALA A 26 -18.30 4.53 3.29
N GLU A 27 -17.48 4.92 2.33
CA GLU A 27 -17.57 6.24 1.67
C GLU A 27 -18.71 6.31 0.65
N LEU A 28 -18.85 5.28 -0.19
CA LEU A 28 -19.89 5.21 -1.21
C LEU A 28 -21.26 4.95 -0.59
N GLY A 29 -21.35 4.14 0.48
CA GLY A 29 -22.61 3.87 1.18
C GLY A 29 -23.23 5.10 1.83
N ARG A 30 -22.46 6.18 1.98
CA ARG A 30 -22.90 7.46 2.56
C ARG A 30 -23.37 8.48 1.51
N GLN A 31 -23.07 8.25 0.24
CA GLN A 31 -23.61 9.06 -0.85
C GLN A 31 -25.15 8.93 -0.85
N PRO A 32 -25.92 10.01 -1.06
CA PRO A 32 -25.57 11.31 -1.64
C PRO A 32 -25.19 12.40 -0.62
N TRP A 33 -24.91 12.04 0.63
CA TRP A 33 -24.69 13.00 1.72
C TRP A 33 -23.21 13.09 2.11
N LEU A 34 -22.68 14.31 2.13
CA LEU A 34 -21.36 14.60 2.70
C LEU A 34 -21.44 14.86 4.21
N VAL A 35 -22.58 15.35 4.71
CA VAL A 35 -22.96 15.34 6.14
C VAL A 35 -24.45 15.03 6.18
N TYR A 36 -24.84 13.94 6.86
CA TYR A 36 -26.23 13.50 6.90
C TYR A 36 -27.17 14.62 7.36
N GLY A 37 -28.21 14.88 6.56
CA GLY A 37 -29.22 15.90 6.86
C GLY A 37 -28.76 17.36 6.74
N LEU A 38 -27.48 17.61 6.43
CA LEU A 38 -26.92 18.97 6.44
C LEU A 38 -26.30 19.38 5.10
N LEU A 39 -25.44 18.53 4.51
CA LEU A 39 -24.71 18.86 3.28
C LEU A 39 -24.76 17.69 2.29
N ARG A 40 -25.26 17.95 1.08
CA ARG A 40 -25.22 17.01 -0.04
C ARG A 40 -23.89 17.10 -0.78
N THR A 41 -23.43 15.97 -1.32
CA THR A 41 -22.21 15.91 -2.14
C THR A 41 -22.28 16.88 -3.34
N SER A 42 -23.46 17.06 -3.93
CA SER A 42 -23.69 17.99 -5.04
C SER A 42 -23.51 19.47 -4.69
N GLN A 43 -23.59 19.83 -3.41
CA GLN A 43 -23.40 21.20 -2.94
C GLN A 43 -21.97 21.45 -2.43
N GLY A 44 -21.13 20.41 -2.35
CA GLY A 44 -19.74 20.50 -1.92
C GLY A 44 -18.75 20.90 -3.01
N THR A 45 -19.19 21.01 -4.27
CA THR A 45 -18.32 21.40 -5.39
C THR A 45 -18.07 22.91 -5.38
N SER A 46 -16.79 23.32 -5.36
CA SER A 46 -16.41 24.72 -5.40
C SER A 46 -16.66 25.31 -6.80
N PRO A 47 -17.47 26.38 -6.94
CA PRO A 47 -17.76 27.00 -8.23
C PRO A 47 -16.59 27.85 -8.78
N LEU A 48 -15.54 28.08 -7.98
CA LEU A 48 -14.43 28.98 -8.32
C LEU A 48 -13.26 28.29 -9.03
N VAL A 49 -13.20 26.96 -9.02
CA VAL A 49 -12.14 26.21 -9.69
C VAL A 49 -12.58 25.82 -11.10
N HIS A 50 -11.86 26.33 -12.09
CA HIS A 50 -12.06 25.96 -13.49
C HIS A 50 -11.82 24.44 -13.65
N SER A 51 -12.74 23.73 -14.32
CA SER A 51 -12.67 22.26 -14.48
C SER A 51 -11.33 21.78 -15.06
N GLY A 52 -10.70 22.60 -15.91
CA GLY A 52 -9.39 22.32 -16.49
C GLY A 52 -8.24 22.26 -15.46
N ASN A 53 -8.25 23.13 -14.44
CA ASN A 53 -7.20 23.14 -13.42
C ASN A 53 -7.31 21.92 -12.50
N ALA A 54 -8.53 21.51 -12.17
CA ALA A 54 -8.77 20.30 -11.37
C ALA A 54 -8.31 19.03 -12.10
N LEU A 55 -8.57 18.92 -13.41
CA LEU A 55 -8.09 17.79 -14.21
C LEU A 55 -6.56 17.77 -14.32
N PHE A 56 -5.93 18.93 -14.54
CA PHE A 56 -4.47 19.03 -14.63
C PHE A 56 -3.79 18.56 -13.34
N THR A 57 -4.23 19.06 -12.18
CA THR A 57 -3.66 18.64 -10.89
C THR A 57 -3.97 17.18 -10.58
N LEU A 58 -5.16 16.69 -10.90
CA LEU A 58 -5.54 15.28 -10.73
C LEU A 58 -4.62 14.36 -11.53
N ILE A 59 -4.37 14.65 -12.81
CA ILE A 59 -3.45 13.88 -13.65
C ILE A 59 -2.02 13.98 -13.11
N GLY A 60 -1.60 15.17 -12.66
CA GLY A 60 -0.29 15.37 -12.04
C GLY A 60 -0.10 14.49 -10.80
N PHE A 61 -1.07 14.47 -9.88
CA PHE A 61 -1.03 13.62 -8.69
C PHE A 61 -1.13 12.13 -9.04
N LEU A 62 -1.96 11.76 -10.01
CA LEU A 62 -2.05 10.38 -10.50
C LEU A 62 -0.70 9.90 -11.03
N GLY A 63 -0.04 10.70 -11.87
CA GLY A 63 1.29 10.40 -12.41
C GLY A 63 2.35 10.29 -11.31
N LEU A 64 2.33 11.22 -10.34
CA LEU A 64 3.24 11.19 -9.20
C LEU A 64 3.07 9.90 -8.36
N TYR A 65 1.84 9.54 -8.01
CA TYR A 65 1.58 8.32 -7.24
C TYR A 65 1.89 7.05 -8.01
N LEU A 66 1.64 7.02 -9.32
CA LEU A 66 2.05 5.90 -10.17
C LEU A 66 3.57 5.74 -10.22
N LEU A 67 4.30 6.84 -10.43
CA LEU A 67 5.77 6.83 -10.43
C LEU A 67 6.31 6.29 -9.10
N LEU A 68 5.78 6.80 -7.99
CA LEU A 68 6.21 6.40 -6.65
C LEU A 68 5.85 4.93 -6.35
N GLY A 69 4.66 4.48 -6.79
CA GLY A 69 4.22 3.10 -6.68
C GLY A 69 5.10 2.12 -7.47
N VAL A 70 5.44 2.46 -8.71
CA VAL A 70 6.37 1.65 -9.53
C VAL A 70 7.75 1.60 -8.87
N LEU A 71 8.28 2.74 -8.43
CA LEU A 71 9.58 2.78 -7.74
C LEU A 71 9.56 1.90 -6.48
N PHE A 72 8.50 1.97 -5.68
CA PHE A 72 8.33 1.13 -4.50
C PHE A 72 8.35 -0.37 -4.83
N VAL A 73 7.58 -0.81 -5.82
CA VAL A 73 7.55 -2.23 -6.24
C VAL A 73 8.91 -2.70 -6.74
N LEU A 74 9.62 -1.85 -7.50
CA LEU A 74 10.98 -2.15 -7.97
C LEU A 74 11.97 -2.28 -6.82
N LEU A 75 11.95 -1.35 -5.87
CA LEU A 75 12.82 -1.38 -4.69
C LEU A 75 12.54 -2.61 -3.82
N VAL A 76 11.28 -2.88 -3.52
CA VAL A 76 10.89 -4.04 -2.71
C VAL A 76 11.30 -5.34 -3.39
N SER A 77 11.03 -5.47 -4.71
CA SER A 77 11.45 -6.66 -5.47
C SER A 77 12.96 -6.83 -5.50
N LYS A 78 13.71 -5.72 -5.62
CA LYS A 78 15.18 -5.72 -5.56
C LYS A 78 15.70 -6.16 -4.19
N ILE A 79 15.12 -5.65 -3.11
CA ILE A 79 15.52 -5.99 -1.73
C ILE A 79 15.19 -7.45 -1.41
N ILE A 80 13.99 -7.92 -1.80
CA ILE A 80 13.60 -9.33 -1.64
C ILE A 80 14.56 -10.24 -2.41
N GLY A 81 14.95 -9.86 -3.63
CA GLY A 81 15.89 -10.62 -4.46
C GLY A 81 17.34 -10.62 -3.95
N GLN A 82 17.78 -9.59 -3.22
CA GLN A 82 19.10 -9.55 -2.59
C GLN A 82 19.22 -10.54 -1.42
N GLY A 83 18.10 -10.98 -0.85
CA GLY A 83 18.07 -11.81 0.36
C GLY A 83 18.59 -11.04 1.58
N PRO A 84 18.55 -11.63 2.78
CA PRO A 84 19.26 -11.07 3.91
C PRO A 84 20.75 -11.08 3.55
N ALA A 85 21.37 -9.90 3.38
CA ALA A 85 22.81 -9.79 3.50
C ALA A 85 23.16 -10.52 4.80
N SER A 86 24.07 -11.50 4.75
CA SER A 86 24.54 -12.18 5.95
C SER A 86 24.94 -11.10 6.92
N ILE A 87 24.10 -10.85 7.93
CA ILE A 87 24.52 -10.14 9.11
C ILE A 87 25.66 -11.02 9.58
N ASP A 88 26.88 -10.54 9.38
CA ASP A 88 28.07 -11.12 9.94
C ASP A 88 27.88 -10.92 11.45
N LEU A 89 27.09 -11.81 12.04
CA LEU A 89 27.01 -11.93 13.48
C LEU A 89 28.46 -12.24 13.85
N PRO A 90 29.18 -11.32 14.52
CA PRO A 90 30.54 -11.60 14.94
C PRO A 90 30.45 -12.94 15.64
N ALA A 91 31.13 -13.94 15.07
CA ALA A 91 30.96 -15.34 15.43
C ALA A 91 30.84 -15.37 16.95
N THR A 92 29.67 -15.75 17.46
CA THR A 92 29.57 -16.03 18.87
C THR A 92 30.60 -17.12 19.07
N HIS A 93 31.75 -16.74 19.64
CA HIS A 93 32.73 -17.66 20.16
C HIS A 93 31.98 -18.41 21.25
N VAL A 94 31.17 -19.39 20.88
CA VAL A 94 30.73 -20.44 21.78
C VAL A 94 32.03 -21.07 22.21
N PRO A 95 32.46 -20.92 23.48
CA PRO A 95 33.67 -21.57 23.95
C PRO A 95 33.47 -23.06 23.71
N GLN A 96 34.28 -23.64 22.85
CA GLN A 96 34.36 -25.09 22.70
C GLN A 96 34.75 -25.61 24.09
N GLY A 97 33.80 -26.24 24.79
CA GLY A 97 34.07 -26.89 26.07
C GLY A 97 35.15 -27.97 25.88
N PRO A 98 35.89 -28.33 26.94
CA PRO A 98 37.04 -29.22 26.82
C PRO A 98 36.60 -30.56 26.23
N GLY A 99 37.31 -31.01 25.19
CA GLY A 99 37.04 -32.25 24.49
C GLY A 99 36.95 -33.45 25.43
N HIS A 100 36.01 -34.33 25.10
CA HIS A 100 35.95 -35.71 25.55
C HIS A 100 36.14 -36.60 24.34
#